data_AF-A0A7R8WD34-F1
#
_entry.id   AF-A0A7R8WD34-F1
#
_cell.length_a   1.000
_cell.length_b   1.000
_cell.length_c   1.000
_cell.angle_alpha   90.00
_cell.angle_beta   90.00
_cell.angle_gamma   90.00
#
_symmetry.space_group_name_H-M   'P 1'
#
loop_
_entity.id
_entity.type
_entity.pdbx_description
1 polymer ?
#
loop_
_entity_poly.entity_id
_entity_poly.type
_entity_poly.pdbx_seq_one_letter_code
_entity_poly.pdbx_strand_id
1 'polypeptide(L)'
;MARPSTSKRNSKLENFLARNLAPKSFEGIRSYESCIVRSLTENLSLKFAVITEQALLLTENPPKALSEAFLLKDVTDVTFVSTYH
;
A
#
# COMPACT_ATOMS: atom_id res chain seq x y z
N MET A 1 -18.47 13.01 0.21
CA MET A 1 -17.13 13.30 -0.37
C MET A 1 -16.73 12.09 -1.20
N ALA A 2 -16.53 12.27 -2.50
CA ALA A 2 -16.24 11.16 -3.41
C ALA A 2 -14.78 10.70 -3.25
N ARG A 3 -14.57 9.40 -3.01
CA ARG A 3 -13.24 8.78 -3.07
C ARG A 3 -12.73 8.86 -4.51
N PRO A 4 -11.49 9.34 -4.78
CA PRO A 4 -10.94 9.28 -6.12
C PRO A 4 -10.79 7.81 -6.53
N SER A 5 -11.51 7.40 -7.57
CA SER A 5 -11.49 6.03 -8.11
C SER A 5 -10.89 6.04 -9.52
N THR A 6 -9.68 5.53 -9.69
CA THR A 6 -9.15 5.24 -11.04
C THR A 6 -8.33 3.96 -11.19
N SER A 7 -8.13 3.18 -10.13
CA SER A 7 -7.40 1.91 -10.24
C SER A 7 -8.36 0.76 -10.02
N LYS A 8 -8.38 -0.20 -10.96
CA LYS A 8 -9.30 -1.36 -10.99
C LYS A 8 -9.51 -1.88 -9.57
N ARG A 9 -10.71 -1.63 -9.00
CA ARG A 9 -11.06 -2.02 -7.63
C ARG A 9 -10.82 -3.52 -7.46
N ASN A 10 -9.70 -3.88 -6.82
CA ASN A 10 -9.38 -5.25 -6.53
C ASN A 10 -10.24 -5.68 -5.34
N SER A 11 -11.41 -6.22 -5.62
CA SER A 11 -12.40 -6.60 -4.59
C SER A 11 -11.83 -7.58 -3.56
N LYS A 12 -10.89 -8.44 -3.95
CA LYS A 12 -10.18 -9.32 -3.02
C LYS A 12 -9.31 -8.53 -2.04
N LEU A 13 -8.59 -7.52 -2.53
CA LEU A 13 -7.78 -6.63 -1.71
C LEU A 13 -8.66 -5.78 -0.79
N GLU A 14 -9.73 -5.18 -1.30
CA GLU A 14 -10.64 -4.37 -0.47
C GLU A 14 -11.25 -5.20 0.67
N ASN A 15 -11.75 -6.40 0.36
CA ASN A 15 -12.28 -7.31 1.38
C ASN A 15 -11.21 -7.73 2.39
N PHE A 16 -9.99 -7.98 1.94
CA PHE A 16 -8.87 -8.29 2.82
C PHE A 16 -8.57 -7.12 3.77
N LEU A 17 -8.46 -5.90 3.26
CA LEU A 17 -8.17 -4.71 4.05
C LEU A 17 -9.29 -4.41 5.05
N ALA A 18 -10.56 -4.52 4.64
CA ALA A 18 -11.70 -4.31 5.52
C ALA A 18 -11.76 -5.30 6.69
N ARG A 19 -11.21 -6.51 6.52
CA ARG A 19 -11.16 -7.54 7.57
C ARG A 19 -9.96 -7.40 8.51
N ASN A 20 -8.83 -6.90 8.00
CA ASN A 20 -7.57 -6.88 8.73
C ASN A 20 -7.24 -5.52 9.36
N LEU A 21 -7.94 -4.45 8.99
CA LEU A 21 -7.76 -3.13 9.56
C LEU A 21 -8.92 -2.77 10.48
N ALA A 22 -8.62 -1.99 11.53
CA ALA A 22 -9.66 -1.35 12.31
C ALA A 22 -10.50 -0.42 11.41
N PRO A 23 -11.82 -0.26 11.66
CA PRO A 23 -12.70 0.54 10.81
C PRO A 23 -12.16 1.94 10.50
N LYS A 24 -11.62 2.64 11.52
CA LYS A 24 -11.00 3.96 11.36
C LYS A 24 -9.78 3.94 10.42
N SER A 25 -8.92 2.93 10.53
CA SER A 25 -7.75 2.78 9.67
C SER A 25 -8.14 2.44 8.24
N PHE A 26 -9.18 1.63 8.05
CA PHE A 26 -9.71 1.30 6.72
C PHE A 26 -10.37 2.51 6.03
N GLU A 27 -11.13 3.31 6.78
CA GLU A 27 -11.72 4.56 6.30
C GLU A 27 -10.63 5.58 5.93
N GLY A 28 -9.56 5.65 6.73
CA GLY A 28 -8.39 6.52 6.52
C GLY A 28 -7.45 6.09 5.40
N ILE A 29 -7.74 5.02 4.65
CA ILE A 29 -6.98 4.65 3.45
C ILE A 29 -7.16 5.74 2.39
N ARG A 30 -6.04 6.30 1.93
CA ARG A 30 -5.95 7.31 0.89
C ARG A 30 -5.81 6.70 -0.50
N SER A 31 -5.03 5.63 -0.64
CA SER A 31 -4.86 4.90 -1.89
C SER A 31 -4.30 3.49 -1.66
N TYR A 32 -4.45 2.62 -2.66
CA TYR A 32 -3.75 1.34 -2.73
C TYR A 32 -3.45 0.96 -4.18
N GLU A 33 -2.25 0.46 -4.44
CA GLU A 33 -1.77 0.11 -5.78
C GLU A 33 -0.84 -1.10 -5.75
N SER A 34 -0.74 -1.84 -6.86
CA SER A 34 0.32 -2.83 -7.02
C SER A 34 1.66 -2.13 -7.19
N CYS A 35 2.69 -2.58 -6.47
CA CYS A 35 4.04 -2.05 -6.51
C CYS A 35 5.08 -3.17 -6.47
N ILE A 36 6.29 -2.86 -6.92
CA ILE A 36 7.44 -3.74 -6.75
C ILE A 36 8.25 -3.22 -5.57
N VAL A 37 8.43 -4.07 -4.57
CA VAL A 37 9.22 -3.76 -3.37
C VAL A 37 10.58 -4.42 -3.51
N ARG A 38 11.64 -3.64 -3.28
CA ARG A 38 13.01 -4.13 -3.11
C ARG A 38 13.39 -3.96 -1.65
N SER A 39 13.91 -5.02 -1.02
CA SER A 39 14.46 -4.96 0.33
C SER A 39 15.83 -5.65 0.37
N LEU A 40 16.48 -5.62 1.53
CA LEU A 40 17.75 -6.34 1.73
C LEU A 40 17.56 -7.86 1.72
N THR A 41 16.38 -8.34 2.10
CA THR A 41 16.05 -9.77 2.18
C THR A 41 15.32 -10.30 0.95
N GLU A 42 14.64 -9.42 0.21
CA GLU A 42 13.88 -9.75 -1.00
C GLU A 42 14.36 -8.86 -2.15
N ASN A 43 14.88 -9.46 -3.23
CA ASN A 43 15.42 -8.69 -4.35
C ASN A 43 14.34 -7.83 -5.02
N LEU A 44 13.26 -8.45 -5.51
CA LEU A 44 12.11 -7.76 -6.09
C LEU A 44 10.85 -8.59 -5.84
N SER A 45 9.87 -8.02 -5.15
CA SER A 45 8.60 -8.68 -4.81
C SER A 45 7.42 -7.84 -5.27
N LEU A 46 6.48 -8.46 -6.00
CA LEU A 46 5.21 -7.81 -6.36
C LEU A 46 4.26 -7.83 -5.14
N LYS A 47 3.93 -6.65 -4.64
CA LYS A 47 3.08 -6.43 -3.47
C LYS A 47 2.00 -5.38 -3.79
N PHE A 48 1.09 -5.16 -2.87
CA PHE A 48 0.24 -3.97 -2.85
C PHE A 48 0.75 -3.00 -1.79
N ALA A 49 0.96 -1.75 -2.17
CA ALA A 49 1.17 -0.65 -1.24
C ALA A 49 -0.18 -0.04 -0.88
N VAL A 50 -0.42 0.18 0.41
CA VAL A 50 -1.64 0.80 0.94
C VAL A 50 -1.23 2.01 1.75
N ILE A 51 -1.60 3.19 1.28
CA ILE A 51 -1.27 4.47 1.93
C ILE A 51 -2.45 4.87 2.80
N THR A 52 -2.17 5.02 4.10
CA THR A 52 -3.12 5.56 5.09
C THR A 52 -2.71 6.98 5.47
N GLU A 53 -3.40 7.60 6.44
CA GLU A 53 -2.97 8.89 6.98
C GLU A 53 -1.65 8.83 7.76
N GLN A 54 -1.29 7.66 8.29
CA GLN A 54 -0.22 7.54 9.28
C GLN A 54 0.94 6.66 8.79
N ALA A 55 0.68 5.72 7.89
CA ALA A 55 1.63 4.69 7.51
C ALA A 55 1.46 4.24 6.05
N LEU A 56 2.55 3.71 5.51
CA LEU A 56 2.52 2.88 4.31
C LEU A 56 2.54 1.41 4.73
N LEU A 57 1.53 0.67 4.32
CA LEU A 57 1.40 -0.76 4.58
C LEU A 57 1.68 -1.55 3.29
N LEU A 58 2.19 -2.77 3.46
CA LEU A 58 2.43 -3.72 2.39
C LEU A 58 1.67 -5.02 2.62
N THR A 59 1.09 -5.55 1.55
CA THR A 59 0.54 -6.91 1.52
C THR A 59 0.95 -7.62 0.24
N GLU A 60 1.08 -8.93 0.26
CA GLU A 60 1.48 -9.72 -0.90
C GLU A 60 0.42 -9.67 -2.01
N ASN A 61 0.79 -10.11 -3.22
CA ASN A 61 -0.15 -10.33 -4.31
C ASN A 61 -0.15 -11.82 -4.69
N PRO A 62 -1.17 -12.62 -4.32
CA PRO A 62 -2.44 -12.23 -3.67
C PRO A 62 -2.30 -11.89 -2.17
N PRO A 63 -3.22 -11.09 -1.59
CA PRO A 63 -3.10 -10.59 -0.22
C PRO A 63 -3.26 -11.72 0.81
N LYS A 64 -2.28 -11.81 1.72
CA LYS A 64 -2.23 -12.84 2.77
C LYS A 64 -1.95 -12.25 4.15
N ALA A 65 -0.97 -11.37 4.25
CA ALA A 65 -0.61 -10.69 5.47
C ALA A 65 -0.51 -9.18 5.22
N LEU A 66 -0.82 -8.38 6.23
CA LEU A 66 -0.63 -6.94 6.21
C LEU A 66 0.56 -6.59 7.12
N SER A 67 1.52 -5.88 6.57
CA SER A 67 2.74 -5.47 7.26
C SER A 67 2.90 -3.97 7.17
N GLU A 68 3.38 -3.33 8.23
CA GLU A 68 3.77 -1.92 8.19
C GLU A 68 5.17 -1.82 7.55
N ALA A 69 5.29 -1.03 6.48
CA ALA A 69 6.59 -0.74 5.89
C ALA A 69 7.29 0.38 6.65
N PHE A 70 6.57 1.48 6.88
CA PHE A 70 7.03 2.63 7.66
C PHE A 70 5.86 3.54 8.02
N LEU A 71 6.05 4.31 9.10
CA LEU A 71 5.17 5.42 9.44
C LEU A 71 5.52 6.62 8.55
N LEU A 72 4.52 7.33 8.06
CA LEU A 72 4.72 8.50 7.19
C LEU A 72 5.47 9.63 7.90
N LYS A 73 5.37 9.73 9.23
CA LYS A 73 6.14 10.68 10.04
C LYS A 73 7.65 10.42 10.02
N ASP A 74 8.06 9.19 9.70
CA ASP A 74 9.47 8.79 9.67
C ASP A 74 10.06 8.92 8.25
N VAL A 75 9.24 9.30 7.26
CA VAL A 75 9.67 9.56 5.89
C VAL A 75 10.34 10.92 5.82
N THR A 76 11.63 10.93 5.48
CA THR A 76 12.41 12.17 5.36
C THR A 76 12.52 12.69 3.93
N ASP A 77 12.43 11.80 2.94
CA ASP A 77 12.57 12.15 1.52
C ASP A 77 11.77 11.17 0.65
N VAL A 78 11.27 11.68 -0.49
CA VAL A 78 10.67 10.88 -1.55
C VAL A 78 11.28 11.33 -2.87
N THR A 79 12.11 10.48 -3.46
CA THR A 79 12.73 10.75 -4.74
C THR A 79 11.97 10.05 -5.87
N PHE A 80 11.60 10.81 -6.91
CA PHE A 80 11.10 10.23 -8.15
C PHE A 80 12.28 9.78 -9.02
N VAL A 81 12.38 8.47 -9.26
CA VAL A 81 13.40 7.90 -10.15
C VAL A 81 12.74 7.58 -11.48
N SER A 82 13.00 8.40 -12.49
CA SER A 82 12.57 8.13 -13.86
C SER A 82 13.61 7.25 -14.55
N THR A 83 13.22 6.04 -14.94
CA THR A 83 14.01 5.19 -15.86
C THR A 83 13.46 5.36 -17.28
N TYR A 84 13.66 6.52 -17.88
CA TYR A 84 13.51 6.67 -19.34
C TYR A 84 14.90 6.47 -19.97
N HIS A 85 15.08 5.35 -20.66
CA HIS A 85 16.17 5.12 -21.61
C HIS A 85 15.57 4.72 -22.95
#